data_AF-A0A4C1VNG4-F1
#
_entry.id   AF-A0A4C1VNG4-F1
#
_cell.length_a   1.000
_cell.length_b   1.000
_cell.length_c   1.000
_cell.angle_alpha   90.00
_cell.angle_beta   90.00
_cell.angle_gamma   90.00
#
_symmetry.space_group_name_H-M   'P 1'
#
loop_
_entity.id
_entity.type
_entity.pdbx_description
1 polymer ?
#
loop_
_entity_poly.entity_id
_entity_poly.type
_entity_poly.pdbx_seq_one_letter_code
_entity_poly.pdbx_strand_id
1 'polypeptide(L)'
;MQRSFRTDRFAYLLSRFPVLRLVRLYKTERTAKSMTLVTKCFFFLLAGACYAQRSPYAGRQPIGYPQMDTTPASVLQDRFGTGESATTQRLPVEALGDRELVDRISKLPVDQQPFWYINWQALEQNRKNPQTYQPNPNPFAPNSN
;
A
#
# COMPACT_ATOMS: atom_id res chain seq x y z
N MET A 1 32.19 22.13 -60.75
CA MET A 1 33.60 22.12 -60.30
C MET A 1 33.74 23.15 -59.16
N GLN A 2 34.43 22.82 -58.07
CA GLN A 2 34.69 23.58 -56.81
C GLN A 2 33.80 23.22 -55.62
N ARG A 3 34.31 22.94 -54.40
CA ARG A 3 35.64 22.54 -53.88
C ARG A 3 35.37 22.09 -52.44
N SER A 4 35.50 20.79 -52.17
CA SER A 4 35.52 20.19 -50.84
C SER A 4 36.88 20.42 -50.22
N PHE A 5 37.06 21.38 -49.31
CA PHE A 5 38.29 21.51 -48.52
C PHE A 5 38.06 22.41 -47.29
N ARG A 6 37.56 21.85 -46.18
CA ARG A 6 37.64 22.59 -44.89
C ARG A 6 37.54 21.77 -43.60
N THR A 7 37.83 20.46 -43.61
CA THR A 7 37.86 19.66 -42.37
C THR A 7 39.27 19.24 -41.93
N ASP A 8 40.27 19.22 -42.82
CA ASP A 8 41.55 18.58 -42.48
C ASP A 8 42.58 19.50 -41.82
N ARG A 9 42.42 20.83 -41.90
CA ARG A 9 43.41 21.77 -41.34
C ARG A 9 43.36 21.90 -39.81
N PHE A 10 42.25 21.56 -39.17
CA PHE A 10 42.13 21.62 -37.71
C PHE A 10 42.74 20.40 -37.01
N ALA A 11 42.80 19.25 -37.67
CA ALA A 11 43.42 18.04 -37.12
C ALA A 11 44.95 18.18 -36.97
N TYR A 12 45.61 18.89 -37.90
CA TYR A 12 47.07 19.09 -37.90
C TYR A 12 47.58 20.10 -36.87
N LEU A 13 46.79 21.11 -36.48
CA LEU A 13 47.21 22.08 -35.44
C LEU A 13 47.16 21.48 -34.02
N LEU A 14 46.33 20.46 -33.82
CA LEU A 14 46.20 19.76 -32.54
C LEU A 14 47.33 18.74 -32.30
N SER A 15 48.13 18.39 -33.31
CA SER A 15 49.26 17.45 -33.17
C SER A 15 50.56 18.11 -32.67
N ARG A 16 50.66 19.45 -32.69
CA ARG A 16 51.92 20.18 -32.48
C ARG A 16 52.08 20.86 -31.12
N PHE A 17 51.06 20.82 -30.25
CA PHE A 17 51.11 21.45 -28.92
C PHE A 17 50.64 20.48 -27.82
N PRO A 18 51.57 19.74 -27.17
CA PRO A 18 51.22 18.70 -26.18
C PRO A 18 50.52 19.28 -24.94
N VAL A 19 50.84 20.52 -24.56
CA VAL A 19 50.28 21.19 -23.37
C VAL A 19 48.78 21.49 -23.53
N LEU A 20 48.35 21.93 -24.71
CA LEU A 20 46.94 22.20 -24.98
C LEU A 20 46.11 20.91 -25.03
N ARG A 21 46.70 19.80 -25.47
CA ARG A 21 46.07 18.47 -25.42
C ARG A 21 45.86 18.03 -23.97
N LEU A 22 46.85 18.24 -23.09
CA LEU A 22 46.75 17.91 -21.67
C LEU A 22 45.72 18.76 -20.93
N VAL A 23 45.66 20.08 -21.17
CA VAL A 23 44.66 20.97 -20.54
C VAL A 23 43.24 20.62 -20.98
N ARG A 24 43.04 20.30 -22.27
CA ARG A 24 41.74 19.87 -22.79
C ARG A 24 41.32 18.51 -22.22
N LEU A 25 42.25 17.54 -22.16
CA LEU A 25 42.02 16.23 -21.55
C LEU A 25 41.69 16.34 -20.06
N TYR A 26 42.43 17.17 -19.31
CA TYR A 26 42.19 17.42 -17.89
C TYR A 26 40.80 18.03 -17.64
N LYS A 27 40.38 19.00 -18.48
CA LYS A 27 39.04 19.60 -18.36
C LYS A 27 37.94 18.59 -18.70
N THR A 28 38.12 17.78 -19.75
CA THR A 28 37.16 16.71 -20.09
C THR A 28 37.08 15.63 -19.03
N GLU A 29 38.20 15.28 -18.39
CA GLU A 29 38.21 14.32 -17.28
C GLU A 29 37.52 14.89 -16.03
N ARG A 30 37.72 16.17 -15.72
CA ARG A 30 37.05 16.83 -14.60
C ARG A 30 35.54 16.93 -14.82
N THR A 31 35.10 17.27 -16.03
CA THR A 31 33.67 17.30 -16.37
C THR A 31 33.08 15.90 -16.44
N ALA A 32 33.82 14.90 -16.93
CA ALA A 32 33.37 13.51 -16.95
C ALA A 32 33.19 12.95 -15.54
N LYS A 33 34.17 13.16 -14.65
CA LYS A 33 34.08 12.74 -13.23
C LYS A 33 32.89 13.43 -12.54
N SER A 34 32.67 14.72 -12.81
CA SER A 34 31.52 15.47 -12.28
C SER A 34 30.18 14.96 -12.82
N MET A 35 30.05 14.70 -14.12
CA MET A 35 28.84 14.11 -14.70
C MET A 35 28.56 12.72 -14.11
N THR A 36 29.60 11.88 -13.96
CA THR A 36 29.45 10.54 -13.40
C THR A 36 28.99 10.59 -11.93
N LEU A 37 29.47 11.58 -11.16
CA LEU A 37 29.02 11.81 -9.79
C LEU A 37 27.55 12.24 -9.74
N VAL A 38 27.16 13.20 -10.57
CA VAL A 38 25.77 13.70 -10.65
C VAL A 38 24.81 12.57 -11.04
N THR A 39 25.16 11.75 -12.02
CA THR A 39 24.36 10.58 -12.43
C THR A 39 24.21 9.59 -11.28
N LYS A 40 25.30 9.28 -10.55
CA LYS A 40 25.23 8.39 -9.38
C LYS A 40 24.33 8.98 -8.28
N CYS A 41 24.47 10.27 -7.96
CA CYS A 41 23.60 10.95 -7.00
C CYS A 41 22.13 10.87 -7.41
N PHE A 42 21.82 11.07 -8.69
CA PHE A 42 20.46 10.93 -9.21
C PHE A 42 19.90 9.52 -9.02
N PHE A 43 20.69 8.47 -9.32
CA PHE A 43 20.29 7.09 -9.08
C PHE A 43 20.06 6.77 -7.60
N PHE A 44 20.90 7.29 -6.70
CA PHE A 44 20.71 7.12 -5.26
C PHE A 44 19.47 7.84 -4.73
N LEU A 45 19.18 9.04 -5.23
CA LEU A 45 17.96 9.79 -4.87
C LEU A 45 16.69 9.09 -5.38
N LEU A 46 16.72 8.55 -6.60
CA LEU A 46 15.61 7.77 -7.16
C LEU A 46 15.35 6.50 -6.34
N ALA A 47 16.40 5.75 -6.00
CA ALA A 47 16.27 4.55 -5.17
C ALA A 47 15.71 4.89 -3.79
N GLY A 48 16.20 5.94 -3.13
CA GLY A 48 15.68 6.41 -1.85
C GLY A 48 14.19 6.77 -1.89
N ALA A 49 13.73 7.40 -2.97
CA ALA A 49 12.31 7.71 -3.16
C ALA A 49 11.44 6.45 -3.29
N CYS A 50 11.94 5.38 -3.91
CA CYS A 50 11.23 4.09 -3.98
C CYS A 50 11.15 3.40 -2.60
N TYR A 51 12.19 3.49 -1.78
CA TYR A 51 12.18 2.95 -0.41
C TYR A 51 11.34 3.79 0.57
N ALA A 52 11.07 5.05 0.25
CA ALA A 52 10.22 5.93 1.06
C ALA A 52 8.71 5.77 0.76
N GLN A 53 8.31 4.88 -0.15
CA GLN A 53 6.90 4.63 -0.43
C GLN A 53 6.23 3.88 0.73
N ARG A 54 5.21 4.51 1.32
CA ARG A 54 4.36 3.88 2.35
C ARG A 54 3.73 2.61 1.77
N SER A 55 3.68 1.53 2.54
CA SER A 55 3.02 0.30 2.11
C SER A 55 1.57 0.58 1.71
N PRO A 56 1.08 0.03 0.58
CA PRO A 56 -0.27 0.31 0.09
C PRO A 56 -1.37 -0.19 1.03
N TYR A 57 -1.03 -1.07 1.97
CA TYR A 57 -1.92 -1.60 3.00
C TYR A 57 -2.14 -0.62 4.17
N ALA A 58 -1.30 0.40 4.32
CA ALA A 58 -1.54 1.45 5.29
C ALA A 58 -2.57 2.43 4.68
N GLY A 59 -3.84 2.22 5.01
CA GLY A 59 -4.97 3.00 4.50
C GLY A 59 -4.76 4.52 4.54
N ARG A 60 -5.46 5.24 3.65
CA ARG A 60 -5.41 6.71 3.57
C ARG A 60 -6.22 7.41 4.65
N GLN A 61 -7.06 6.67 5.36
CA GLN A 61 -7.88 7.20 6.44
C GLN A 61 -7.08 7.27 7.75
N PRO A 62 -7.46 8.15 8.69
CA PRO A 62 -6.99 8.10 10.06
C PRO A 62 -7.13 6.68 10.62
N ILE A 63 -6.21 6.28 11.49
CA ILE A 63 -6.29 4.99 12.19
C ILE A 63 -7.59 5.00 12.99
N GLY A 64 -8.60 4.30 12.50
CA GLY A 64 -9.94 4.21 13.06
C GLY A 64 -10.52 2.83 12.78
N TYR A 65 -11.73 2.59 13.25
CA TYR A 65 -12.40 1.32 13.03
C TYR A 65 -12.78 1.16 11.57
N PRO A 66 -12.65 -0.05 10.99
CA PRO A 66 -13.21 -0.32 9.68
C PRO A 66 -14.71 0.00 9.72
N GLN A 67 -15.22 0.66 8.68
CA GLN A 67 -16.65 0.84 8.55
C GLN A 67 -17.26 -0.55 8.44
N MET A 68 -17.99 -0.97 9.48
CA MET A 68 -18.74 -2.21 9.41
C MET A 68 -19.93 -1.94 8.51
N ASP A 69 -19.96 -2.58 7.34
CA ASP A 69 -21.18 -2.71 6.56
C ASP A 69 -22.19 -3.46 7.44
N THR A 70 -22.97 -2.71 8.22
CA THR A 70 -24.05 -3.25 9.04
C THR A 70 -25.29 -3.50 8.19
N THR A 71 -25.18 -3.31 6.88
CA THR A 71 -26.16 -3.73 5.90
C THR A 71 -26.01 -5.25 5.77
N PRO A 72 -26.84 -6.09 6.44
CA PRO A 72 -27.01 -7.44 5.92
C PRO A 72 -27.34 -7.25 4.45
N ALA A 73 -26.69 -7.98 3.54
CA ALA A 73 -26.90 -7.84 2.11
C ALA A 73 -28.40 -7.72 1.76
N SER A 74 -28.94 -6.49 1.77
CA SER A 74 -30.39 -6.25 1.75
C SER A 74 -30.94 -6.31 0.33
N VAL A 75 -30.08 -6.76 -0.59
CA VAL A 75 -30.37 -7.04 -1.99
C VAL A 75 -30.32 -8.55 -2.26
N LEU A 76 -30.04 -9.38 -1.24
CA LEU A 76 -30.37 -10.80 -1.23
C LEU A 76 -31.62 -11.02 -0.38
N GLN A 77 -32.68 -10.29 -0.73
CA GLN A 77 -34.04 -10.55 -0.26
C GLN A 77 -34.39 -12.02 -0.55
N ASP A 78 -34.60 -12.76 0.54
CA ASP A 78 -35.26 -14.06 0.69
C ASP A 78 -35.87 -14.68 -0.58
N ARG A 79 -35.14 -15.62 -1.19
CA ARG A 79 -35.71 -16.59 -2.17
C ARG A 79 -36.20 -17.89 -1.53
N PHE A 80 -36.00 -18.06 -0.23
CA PHE A 80 -36.56 -19.17 0.53
C PHE A 80 -37.69 -18.61 1.38
N GLY A 81 -38.87 -18.51 0.78
CA GLY A 81 -40.04 -17.99 1.46
C GLY A 81 -40.36 -18.79 2.72
N THR A 82 -40.46 -18.12 3.86
CA THR A 82 -41.38 -18.50 4.94
C THR A 82 -41.65 -17.25 5.79
N GLY A 83 -42.64 -16.46 5.34
CA GLY A 83 -43.36 -15.58 6.22
C GLY A 83 -44.33 -16.42 7.05
N GLU A 84 -43.85 -17.01 8.13
CA GLU A 84 -44.67 -17.59 9.19
C GLU A 84 -43.80 -17.70 10.44
N SER A 85 -44.36 -17.29 11.57
CA SER A 85 -43.74 -17.17 12.88
C SER A 85 -42.95 -18.42 13.30
N ALA A 86 -41.68 -18.52 12.92
CA ALA A 86 -40.77 -19.57 13.38
C ALA A 86 -39.84 -18.99 14.44
N THR A 87 -39.87 -19.61 15.62
CA THR A 87 -38.96 -19.47 16.77
C THR A 87 -37.50 -19.43 16.30
N THR A 88 -37.02 -18.27 15.85
CA THR A 88 -35.74 -18.14 15.15
C THR A 88 -34.66 -18.24 16.20
N GLN A 89 -34.17 -19.46 16.43
CA GLN A 89 -32.98 -19.69 17.24
C GLN A 89 -31.89 -18.79 16.65
N ARG A 90 -31.39 -17.86 17.45
CA ARG A 90 -30.45 -16.85 16.99
C ARG A 90 -29.14 -17.55 16.60
N LEU A 91 -28.90 -17.73 15.30
CA LEU A 91 -27.67 -18.32 14.81
C LEU A 91 -26.50 -17.32 14.88
N PRO A 92 -25.26 -17.80 15.09
CA PRO A 92 -24.07 -16.97 14.91
C PRO A 92 -24.00 -16.41 13.49
N VAL A 93 -23.71 -15.11 13.35
CA VAL A 93 -23.58 -14.42 12.05
C VAL A 93 -22.51 -15.08 11.16
N GLU A 94 -21.44 -15.60 11.76
CA GLU A 94 -20.35 -16.30 11.06
C GLU A 94 -20.78 -17.60 10.38
N ALA A 95 -21.89 -18.20 10.81
CA ALA A 95 -22.42 -19.40 10.18
C ALA A 95 -23.14 -19.09 8.86
N LEU A 96 -23.29 -17.81 8.47
CA LEU A 96 -23.96 -17.37 7.24
C LEU A 96 -25.35 -17.98 7.03
N GLY A 97 -26.05 -18.33 8.12
CA GLY A 97 -27.36 -19.00 8.08
C GLY A 97 -27.31 -20.53 7.97
N ASP A 98 -26.13 -21.15 7.94
CA ASP A 98 -25.97 -22.60 7.90
C ASP A 98 -26.23 -23.24 9.28
N ARG A 99 -27.39 -23.90 9.40
CA ARG A 99 -27.79 -24.61 10.62
C ARG A 99 -27.04 -25.93 10.80
N GLU A 100 -26.68 -26.61 9.71
CA GLU A 100 -26.01 -27.91 9.78
C GLU A 100 -24.59 -27.76 10.31
N LEU A 101 -23.89 -26.70 9.90
CA LEU A 101 -22.58 -26.34 10.41
C LEU A 101 -22.59 -26.14 11.93
N VAL A 102 -23.56 -25.36 12.42
CA VAL A 102 -23.73 -25.09 13.86
C VAL A 102 -24.00 -26.38 14.63
N ASP A 103 -24.91 -27.22 14.13
CA ASP A 103 -25.21 -28.51 14.78
C ASP A 103 -23.98 -29.43 14.82
N ARG A 104 -23.21 -29.49 13.73
CA ARG A 104 -21.95 -30.25 13.67
C ARG A 104 -20.91 -29.76 14.66
N ILE A 105 -20.72 -28.44 14.75
CA ILE A 105 -19.76 -27.82 15.67
C ILE A 105 -20.19 -28.03 17.13
N SER A 106 -21.49 -27.97 17.42
CA SER A 106 -22.01 -28.16 18.79
C SER A 106 -21.73 -29.55 19.36
N LYS A 107 -21.55 -30.55 18.50
CA LYS A 107 -21.21 -31.93 18.85
C LYS A 107 -19.72 -32.14 19.13
N LEU A 108 -18.85 -31.21 18.73
CA LEU A 108 -17.42 -31.27 19.00
C LEU A 108 -17.15 -30.91 20.48
N PRO A 109 -16.10 -31.49 21.09
CA PRO A 109 -15.68 -31.06 22.42
C PRO A 109 -15.20 -29.60 22.40
N VAL A 110 -15.30 -28.91 23.52
CA VAL A 110 -15.13 -27.43 23.62
C VAL A 110 -13.76 -26.97 23.12
N ASP A 111 -12.71 -27.77 23.31
CA ASP A 111 -11.35 -27.53 22.84
C ASP A 111 -11.20 -27.58 21.30
N GLN A 112 -12.12 -28.24 20.61
CA GLN A 112 -12.16 -28.36 19.15
C GLN A 112 -13.16 -27.40 18.50
N GLN A 113 -13.97 -26.70 19.31
CA GLN A 113 -14.89 -25.71 18.80
C GLN A 113 -14.14 -24.43 18.40
N PRO A 114 -14.48 -23.81 17.26
CA PRO A 114 -13.82 -22.59 16.84
C PRO A 114 -14.20 -21.43 17.77
N PHE A 115 -13.25 -20.53 18.01
CA PHE A 115 -13.43 -19.40 18.95
C PHE A 115 -14.64 -18.53 18.62
N TRP A 116 -14.98 -18.38 17.33
CA TRP A 116 -16.12 -17.59 16.91
C TRP A 116 -17.44 -18.21 17.36
N TYR A 117 -17.52 -19.54 17.45
CA TYR A 117 -18.70 -20.27 17.92
C TYR A 117 -18.81 -20.23 19.43
N ILE A 118 -17.68 -20.25 20.15
CA ILE A 118 -17.68 -20.13 21.62
C ILE A 118 -18.05 -18.70 22.03
N ASN A 119 -17.47 -17.69 21.37
CA ASN A 119 -17.60 -16.28 21.73
C ASN A 119 -18.66 -15.52 20.91
N TRP A 120 -19.52 -16.21 20.18
CA TRP A 120 -20.45 -15.57 19.23
C TRP A 120 -21.36 -14.54 19.91
N GLN A 121 -21.83 -14.82 21.13
CA GLN A 121 -22.70 -13.89 21.87
C GLN A 121 -21.98 -12.60 22.23
N ALA A 122 -20.72 -12.69 22.68
CA ALA A 122 -19.91 -11.55 23.03
C ALA A 122 -19.51 -10.72 21.80
N LEU A 123 -19.14 -11.39 20.69
CA LEU A 123 -18.86 -10.74 19.42
C LEU A 123 -20.07 -9.94 18.93
N GLU A 124 -21.25 -10.52 19.05
CA GLU A 124 -22.49 -9.91 18.62
C GLU A 124 -22.93 -8.74 19.52
N GLN A 125 -22.61 -8.77 20.81
CA GLN A 125 -22.75 -7.62 21.69
C GLN A 125 -21.76 -6.51 21.33
N ASN A 126 -20.51 -6.87 21.03
CA ASN A 126 -19.48 -5.93 20.59
C ASN A 126 -19.83 -5.28 19.24
N ARG A 127 -20.51 -5.99 18.34
CA ARG A 127 -21.04 -5.38 17.10
C ARG A 127 -22.10 -4.32 17.35
N LYS A 128 -22.96 -4.51 18.35
CA LYS A 128 -23.99 -3.53 18.72
C LYS A 128 -23.41 -2.30 19.39
N ASN A 129 -22.35 -2.47 20.18
CA ASN A 129 -21.65 -1.39 20.86
C ASN A 129 -20.14 -1.56 20.69
N PRO A 130 -19.58 -1.17 19.54
CA PRO A 130 -18.17 -1.35 19.27
C PRO A 130 -17.36 -0.52 20.26
N GLN A 131 -16.40 -1.16 20.92
CA GLN A 131 -15.44 -0.43 21.74
C GLN A 131 -14.72 0.58 20.84
N THR A 132 -14.96 1.88 21.04
CA THR A 132 -14.25 2.95 20.33
C THR A 132 -13.08 3.43 21.18
N TYR A 133 -11.84 3.16 20.75
CA TYR A 133 -10.65 3.78 21.29
C TYR A 133 -10.60 5.23 20.81
N GLN A 134 -10.36 6.17 21.73
CA GLN A 134 -10.06 7.53 21.36
C GLN A 134 -8.74 7.54 20.57
N PRO A 135 -8.72 8.03 19.32
CA PRO A 135 -7.47 8.23 18.61
C PRO A 135 -6.57 9.15 19.42
N ASN A 136 -5.26 8.84 19.49
CA ASN A 136 -4.30 9.72 20.13
C ASN A 136 -4.37 11.11 19.44
N PRO A 137 -4.54 12.23 20.17
CA PRO A 137 -4.61 13.55 19.55
C PRO A 137 -3.37 13.80 18.68
N ASN A 138 -3.61 14.17 17.43
CA ASN A 138 -2.54 14.54 16.50
C ASN A 138 -2.04 15.96 16.86
N PRO A 139 -0.79 16.12 17.34
CA PRO A 139 -0.25 17.44 17.70
C PRO A 139 -0.04 18.36 16.49
N PHE A 140 -0.14 17.83 15.27
CA PHE A 140 0.06 18.56 14.02
C PHE A 140 -1.25 18.86 13.27
N ALA A 141 -2.41 18.48 13.82
CA ALA A 141 -3.68 18.83 13.20
C ALA A 141 -3.98 20.31 13.46
N PRO A 142 -4.21 21.14 12.41
CA PRO A 142 -4.64 22.52 12.60
C PRO A 142 -6.02 22.52 13.27
N ASN A 143 -6.10 23.22 14.40
CA ASN A 143 -7.32 23.46 15.16
C ASN A 143 -8.31 24.20 14.23
N SER A 144 -9.27 23.45 13.68
CA SER A 144 -10.38 23.99 12.90
C SER A 144 -11.56 24.18 13.86
N ASN A 145 -11.81 25.44 14.21
CA ASN A 145 -13.06 25.89 14.83
C ASN A 145 -14.11 26.15 13.74
#